data_AF-A0A926YNX1-F1
#
_entry.id   AF-A0A926YNX1-F1
#
_cell.length_a   1.000
_cell.length_b   1.000
_cell.length_c   1.000
_cell.angle_alpha   90.00
_cell.angle_beta   90.00
_cell.angle_gamma   90.00
#
_symmetry.space_group_name_H-M   'P 1'
#
loop_
_entity.id
_entity.type
_entity.pdbx_description
1 polymer ?
#
loop_
_entity_poly.entity_id
_entity_poly.type
_entity_poly.pdbx_seq_one_letter_code
_entity_poly.pdbx_strand_id
1 'polypeptide(L)'
;MTKCAYAATVSTFLNDVRTGSLQRLMEEGARTAGFGFGKSEQYSWSANAPHIARLVKHVHPEAMIVLELLEPIARCRADVVLFGVDAAGTQRLIVLELKQWSSFEVVEDSPDFVRANVYGSRITEILHPSLQAALFVERLRYWVESCHSHHRAALSCSAYAVLFSLPEPAISSLRGGQYSSLQERAPTIGAPEIELCAHTEPRAQTRRWTSGLRPFCLQCNPTQQAIYRICSGRHQRS
;
A
#
# COMPACT_ATOMS: atom_id res chain seq x y z
N MET A 1 14.59 -12.43 7.93
CA MET A 1 14.23 -11.03 8.24
C MET A 1 13.52 -10.45 7.03
N THR A 2 12.36 -9.85 7.26
CA THR A 2 11.58 -9.12 6.24
C THR A 2 12.30 -7.80 5.95
N LYS A 3 12.44 -7.44 4.68
CA LYS A 3 13.25 -6.28 4.26
C LYS A 3 12.37 -5.20 3.66
N CYS A 4 12.71 -3.92 3.83
CA CYS A 4 12.00 -2.80 3.21
C CYS A 4 12.94 -1.68 2.78
N ALA A 5 12.52 -0.83 1.85
CA ALA A 5 13.31 0.34 1.44
C ALA A 5 13.14 1.51 2.41
N TYR A 6 11.98 1.63 3.06
CA TYR A 6 11.71 2.72 4.00
C TYR A 6 10.69 2.29 5.05
N ALA A 7 10.88 2.70 6.29
CA ALA A 7 9.90 2.52 7.36
C ALA A 7 9.98 3.68 8.35
N ALA A 8 8.84 4.30 8.65
CA ALA A 8 8.75 5.39 9.63
C ALA A 8 7.32 5.52 10.17
N THR A 9 7.10 6.43 11.12
CA THR A 9 5.75 6.91 11.42
C THR A 9 5.20 7.71 10.24
N VAL A 10 3.88 7.83 10.15
CA VAL A 10 3.21 8.67 9.15
C VAL A 10 3.65 10.13 9.29
N SER A 11 3.80 10.64 10.52
CA SER A 11 4.28 12.00 10.77
C SER A 11 5.69 12.23 10.19
N THR A 12 6.61 11.29 10.40
CA THR A 12 7.96 11.34 9.84
C THR A 12 7.93 11.22 8.32
N PHE A 13 7.16 10.28 7.77
CA PHE A 13 7.00 10.13 6.32
C PHE A 13 6.50 11.40 5.64
N LEU A 14 5.45 12.03 6.18
CA LEU A 14 4.92 13.28 5.64
C LEU A 14 5.97 14.40 5.68
N ASN A 15 6.77 14.46 6.75
CA ASN A 15 7.88 15.41 6.84
C ASN A 15 9.00 15.11 5.83
N ASP A 16 9.34 13.84 5.62
CA ASP A 16 10.38 13.42 4.68
C ASP A 16 9.98 13.68 3.23
N VAL A 17 8.70 13.53 2.89
CA VAL A 17 8.14 13.96 1.60
C VAL A 17 8.24 15.48 1.46
N ARG A 18 7.76 16.23 2.47
CA ARG A 18 7.74 17.70 2.46
C ARG A 18 9.12 18.32 2.34
N THR A 19 10.14 17.72 2.97
CA THR A 19 11.52 18.20 2.95
C THR A 19 12.33 17.66 1.77
N GLY A 20 11.75 16.79 0.92
CA GLY A 20 12.44 16.17 -0.21
C GLY A 20 13.47 15.10 0.19
N SER A 21 13.46 14.65 1.45
CA SER A 21 14.43 13.67 1.96
C SER A 21 14.07 12.22 1.62
N LEU A 22 12.80 11.94 1.31
CA LEU A 22 12.29 10.57 1.14
C LEU A 22 13.09 9.76 0.11
N GLN A 23 13.38 10.33 -1.07
CA GLN A 23 14.07 9.59 -2.13
C GLN A 23 15.43 9.07 -1.65
N ARG A 24 16.25 9.94 -1.03
CA ARG A 24 17.55 9.55 -0.49
C ARG A 24 17.41 8.45 0.57
N LEU A 25 16.43 8.56 1.45
CA LEU A 25 16.18 7.57 2.51
C LEU A 25 15.75 6.21 1.94
N MET A 26 14.89 6.20 0.92
CA MET A 26 14.51 4.96 0.21
C MET A 26 15.71 4.30 -0.46
N GLU A 27 16.58 5.07 -1.11
CA GLU A 27 17.79 4.54 -1.73
C GLU A 27 18.76 3.93 -0.71
N GLU A 28 18.96 4.60 0.43
CA GLU A 28 19.79 4.11 1.54
C GLU A 28 19.23 2.82 2.15
N GLY A 29 17.92 2.78 2.39
CA GLY A 29 17.25 1.60 2.92
C GLY A 29 17.21 0.45 1.93
N ALA A 30 16.98 0.72 0.64
CA ALA A 30 17.05 -0.28 -0.43
C ALA A 30 18.46 -0.89 -0.53
N ARG A 31 19.53 -0.08 -0.47
CA ARG A 31 20.92 -0.57 -0.41
C ARG A 31 21.15 -1.47 0.79
N THR A 32 20.67 -1.07 1.97
CA THR A 32 20.82 -1.84 3.22
C THR A 32 20.02 -3.15 3.18
N ALA A 33 18.85 -3.13 2.58
CA ALA A 33 18.03 -4.31 2.31
C ALA A 33 18.66 -5.23 1.24
N GLY A 34 19.63 -4.76 0.47
CA GLY A 34 20.19 -5.50 -0.66
C GLY A 34 19.23 -5.60 -1.83
N PHE A 35 18.38 -4.59 -2.02
CA PHE A 35 17.58 -4.42 -3.22
C PHE A 35 18.44 -3.76 -4.30
N GLY A 36 18.45 -4.34 -5.50
CA GLY A 36 18.94 -3.64 -6.68
C GLY A 36 17.86 -2.65 -7.13
N PHE A 37 18.25 -1.40 -7.41
CA PHE A 37 17.35 -0.42 -7.98
C PHE A 37 18.01 0.42 -9.06
N GLY A 38 17.20 0.89 -10.00
CA GLY A 38 17.61 1.70 -11.14
C GLY A 38 16.86 3.02 -11.22
N LYS A 39 17.15 3.80 -12.27
CA LYS A 39 16.53 5.12 -12.52
C LYS A 39 15.00 5.06 -12.61
N SER A 40 14.44 3.99 -13.15
CA SER A 40 12.99 3.79 -13.25
C SER A 40 12.33 3.62 -11.88
N GLU A 41 12.95 2.89 -10.96
CA GLU A 41 12.45 2.76 -9.57
C GLU A 41 12.58 4.07 -8.81
N GLN A 42 13.72 4.76 -8.93
CA GLN A 42 13.89 6.10 -8.34
C GLN A 42 12.82 7.08 -8.83
N TYR A 43 12.55 7.10 -10.13
CA TYR A 43 11.49 7.91 -10.71
C TYR A 43 10.10 7.51 -10.18
N SER A 44 9.82 6.20 -10.13
CA SER A 44 8.56 5.67 -9.58
C SER A 44 8.35 6.14 -8.14
N TRP A 45 9.35 6.01 -7.27
CA TRP A 45 9.28 6.45 -5.87
C TRP A 45 8.99 7.94 -5.76
N SER A 46 9.75 8.78 -6.48
CA SER A 46 9.57 10.23 -6.44
C SER A 46 8.21 10.67 -7.01
N ALA A 47 7.73 10.00 -8.06
CA ALA A 47 6.41 10.27 -8.64
C ALA A 47 5.26 9.83 -7.70
N ASN A 48 5.41 8.71 -6.99
CA ASN A 48 4.39 8.18 -6.06
C ASN A 48 4.29 8.99 -4.75
N ALA A 49 5.41 9.51 -4.26
CA ALA A 49 5.51 10.08 -2.92
C ALA A 49 4.43 11.14 -2.58
N PRO A 50 4.12 12.13 -3.44
CA PRO A 50 3.07 13.10 -3.17
C PRO A 50 1.67 12.49 -3.09
N HIS A 51 1.39 11.45 -3.89
CA HIS A 51 0.09 10.76 -3.89
C HIS A 51 -0.10 9.95 -2.61
N ILE A 52 0.94 9.24 -2.17
CA ILE A 52 0.93 8.54 -0.88
C ILE A 52 0.73 9.55 0.25
N ALA A 53 1.45 10.68 0.24
CA ALA A 53 1.31 11.72 1.25
C ALA A 53 -0.12 12.28 1.34
N ARG A 54 -0.81 12.47 0.20
CA ARG A 54 -2.23 12.87 0.18
C ARG A 54 -3.14 11.80 0.77
N LEU A 55 -2.94 10.53 0.42
CA LEU A 55 -3.72 9.41 0.94
C LEU A 55 -3.58 9.27 2.45
N VAL A 56 -2.37 9.44 2.98
CA VAL A 56 -2.09 9.18 4.40
C VAL A 56 -2.15 10.43 5.28
N LYS A 57 -2.45 11.61 4.70
CA LYS A 57 -2.44 12.91 5.40
C LYS A 57 -3.23 12.91 6.71
N HIS A 58 -4.35 12.20 6.74
CA HIS A 58 -5.24 12.12 7.91
C HIS A 58 -5.19 10.77 8.63
N VAL A 59 -4.26 9.89 8.25
CA VAL A 59 -3.91 8.73 9.06
C VAL A 59 -3.26 9.27 10.34
N HIS A 60 -3.47 8.56 11.45
CA HIS A 60 -2.87 8.95 12.73
C HIS A 60 -1.34 9.10 12.62
N PRO A 61 -0.75 10.17 13.18
CA PRO A 61 0.66 10.48 12.99
C PRO A 61 1.61 9.36 13.45
N GLU A 62 1.27 8.66 14.53
CA GLU A 62 2.04 7.53 15.07
C GLU A 62 1.69 6.17 14.44
N ALA A 63 0.75 6.13 13.50
CA ALA A 63 0.65 4.97 12.64
C ALA A 63 1.94 4.85 11.83
N MET A 64 2.25 3.65 11.40
CA MET A 64 3.51 3.43 10.72
C MET A 64 3.26 3.10 9.26
N ILE A 65 4.21 3.51 8.42
CA ILE A 65 4.21 3.30 6.99
C ILE A 65 5.53 2.62 6.59
N VAL A 66 5.41 1.56 5.79
CA VAL A 66 6.53 0.86 5.16
C VAL A 66 6.37 0.98 3.65
N LEU A 67 7.47 1.27 2.96
CA LEU A 67 7.54 1.26 1.50
C LEU A 67 8.44 0.13 1.01
N GLU A 68 8.05 -0.49 -0.10
CA GLU A 68 8.77 -1.59 -0.75
C GLU A 68 9.03 -2.77 0.22
N LEU A 69 7.96 -3.24 0.88
CA LEU A 69 8.06 -4.35 1.83
C LEU A 69 8.21 -5.68 1.07
N LEU A 70 9.40 -6.29 1.17
CA LEU A 70 9.66 -7.62 0.63
C LEU A 70 9.04 -8.70 1.52
N GLU A 71 8.09 -9.43 0.97
CA GLU A 71 7.51 -10.60 1.63
C GLU A 71 8.53 -11.75 1.69
N PRO A 72 8.70 -12.42 2.85
CA PRO A 72 9.78 -13.40 3.03
C PRO A 72 9.68 -14.69 2.19
N ILE A 73 8.48 -15.16 1.85
CA ILE A 73 8.24 -16.49 1.27
C ILE A 73 8.30 -16.45 -0.27
N ALA A 74 7.46 -15.63 -0.90
CA ALA A 74 7.29 -15.53 -2.34
C ALA A 74 8.19 -14.45 -2.99
N ARG A 75 8.96 -13.71 -2.18
CA ARG A 75 9.84 -12.60 -2.63
C ARG A 75 9.12 -11.53 -3.46
N CYS A 76 7.80 -11.39 -3.31
CA CYS A 76 7.04 -10.27 -3.86
C CYS A 76 7.19 -9.04 -2.96
N ARG A 77 7.04 -7.83 -3.53
CA ARG A 77 7.07 -6.56 -2.80
C ARG A 77 5.66 -5.97 -2.73
N ALA A 78 5.29 -5.41 -1.58
CA ALA A 78 4.17 -4.47 -1.50
C ALA A 78 4.73 -3.05 -1.58
N ASP A 79 4.10 -2.21 -2.40
CA ASP A 79 4.53 -0.83 -2.59
C ASP A 79 4.38 -0.02 -1.29
N VAL A 80 3.23 -0.13 -0.62
CA VAL A 80 2.97 0.54 0.67
C VAL A 80 2.26 -0.41 1.63
N VAL A 81 2.73 -0.44 2.87
CA VAL A 81 2.04 -1.10 3.98
C VAL A 81 1.88 -0.11 5.14
N LEU A 82 0.64 0.12 5.55
CA LEU A 82 0.29 0.89 6.73
C LEU A 82 -0.06 -0.06 7.88
N PHE A 83 0.41 0.25 9.07
CA PHE A 83 0.16 -0.56 10.25
C PHE A 83 -0.13 0.27 11.51
N GLY A 84 -1.16 -0.13 12.23
CA GLY A 84 -1.47 0.38 13.56
C GLY A 84 -2.71 -0.23 14.17
N VAL A 85 -3.41 0.51 15.01
CA VAL A 85 -4.52 -0.04 15.80
C VAL A 85 -5.79 0.76 15.60
N ASP A 86 -6.92 0.16 15.24
CA ASP A 86 -8.14 0.96 15.10
C ASP A 86 -8.67 1.51 16.44
N ALA A 87 -9.70 2.34 16.38
CA ALA A 87 -10.31 2.94 17.56
C ALA A 87 -10.87 1.91 18.57
N ALA A 88 -11.06 0.64 18.16
CA ALA A 88 -11.50 -0.45 19.01
C ALA A 88 -10.33 -1.25 19.62
N GLY A 89 -9.08 -0.82 19.40
CA GLY A 89 -7.91 -1.55 19.88
C GLY A 89 -7.49 -2.72 18.98
N THR A 90 -8.10 -2.89 17.80
CA THR A 90 -7.80 -4.00 16.88
C THR A 90 -6.60 -3.66 16.01
N GLN A 91 -5.63 -4.56 15.91
CA GLN A 91 -4.51 -4.37 14.99
C GLN A 91 -5.01 -4.36 13.56
N ARG A 92 -4.62 -3.34 12.81
CA ARG A 92 -5.06 -3.12 11.44
C ARG A 92 -3.87 -2.89 10.53
N LEU A 93 -3.88 -3.63 9.44
CA LEU A 93 -2.88 -3.57 8.38
C LEU A 93 -3.55 -3.21 7.07
N ILE A 94 -2.96 -2.30 6.31
CA ILE A 94 -3.49 -1.88 5.02
C ILE A 94 -2.38 -1.94 3.98
N VAL A 95 -2.62 -2.67 2.89
CA VAL A 95 -1.71 -2.74 1.74
C VAL A 95 -2.25 -1.85 0.64
N LEU A 96 -1.40 -0.99 0.10
CA LEU A 96 -1.70 -0.22 -1.10
C LEU A 96 -0.75 -0.67 -2.21
N GLU A 97 -1.33 -1.14 -3.31
CA GLU A 97 -0.61 -1.48 -4.54
C GLU A 97 -0.72 -0.29 -5.51
N LEU A 98 0.40 0.31 -5.88
CA LEU A 98 0.44 1.54 -6.68
C LEU A 98 0.69 1.21 -8.15
N LYS A 99 -0.16 1.70 -9.06
CA LYS A 99 0.09 1.61 -10.50
C LYS A 99 0.09 2.98 -11.17
N GLN A 100 1.12 3.20 -11.98
CA GLN A 100 1.33 4.38 -12.83
C GLN A 100 1.08 4.05 -14.30
N TRP A 101 -0.06 3.42 -14.61
CA TRP A 101 -0.38 3.05 -15.99
C TRP A 101 -0.87 4.26 -16.79
N SER A 102 -0.42 4.38 -18.03
CA SER A 102 -0.93 5.40 -18.96
C SER A 102 -2.19 4.94 -19.69
N SER A 103 -2.36 3.63 -19.87
CA SER A 103 -3.55 3.01 -20.44
C SER A 103 -3.66 1.54 -20.00
N PHE A 104 -4.85 0.98 -20.11
CA PHE A 104 -5.08 -0.46 -20.04
C PHE A 104 -6.24 -0.87 -20.95
N GLU A 105 -6.29 -2.14 -21.27
CA GLU A 105 -7.34 -2.81 -22.01
C GLU A 105 -7.88 -3.99 -21.18
N VAL A 106 -9.19 -4.20 -21.28
CA VAL A 106 -9.86 -5.36 -20.70
C VAL A 106 -9.46 -6.60 -21.48
N VAL A 107 -9.14 -7.69 -20.78
CA VAL A 107 -8.96 -9.00 -21.39
C VAL A 107 -10.26 -9.75 -21.23
N GLU A 108 -10.99 -9.94 -22.33
CA GLU A 108 -12.29 -10.63 -22.33
C GLU A 108 -12.18 -12.02 -21.67
N ASP A 109 -13.21 -12.36 -20.89
CA ASP A 109 -13.32 -13.63 -20.14
C ASP A 109 -12.16 -13.93 -19.17
N SER A 110 -11.37 -12.90 -18.82
CA SER A 110 -10.23 -13.02 -17.92
C SER A 110 -10.37 -12.05 -16.74
N PRO A 111 -11.20 -12.40 -15.73
CA PRO A 111 -11.53 -11.50 -14.61
C PRO A 111 -10.32 -11.17 -13.72
N ASP A 112 -9.22 -11.92 -13.86
CA ASP A 112 -8.01 -11.75 -13.06
C ASP A 112 -6.94 -10.90 -13.75
N PHE A 113 -7.10 -10.59 -15.05
CA PHE A 113 -6.04 -9.99 -15.87
C PHE A 113 -6.50 -8.74 -16.62
N VAL A 114 -5.52 -7.89 -16.93
CA VAL A 114 -5.66 -6.70 -17.78
C VAL A 114 -4.42 -6.60 -18.67
N ARG A 115 -4.55 -5.98 -19.85
CA ARG A 115 -3.40 -5.57 -20.66
C ARG A 115 -3.09 -4.12 -20.39
N ALA A 116 -2.04 -3.84 -19.63
CA ALA A 116 -1.69 -2.47 -19.25
C ALA A 116 -0.42 -2.00 -19.96
N ASN A 117 -0.36 -0.71 -20.28
CA ASN A 117 0.90 -0.07 -20.62
C ASN A 117 1.71 0.18 -19.35
N VAL A 118 2.67 -0.70 -19.12
CA VAL A 118 3.54 -0.68 -17.95
C VAL A 118 4.81 0.11 -18.31
N TYR A 119 5.05 1.22 -17.62
CA TYR A 119 6.20 2.11 -17.83
C TYR A 119 6.33 2.71 -19.25
N GLY A 120 5.19 2.97 -19.91
CA GLY A 120 5.10 3.83 -21.10
C GLY A 120 5.61 3.23 -22.42
N SER A 121 6.15 2.01 -22.43
CA SER A 121 6.78 1.41 -23.62
C SER A 121 6.24 0.04 -24.00
N ARG A 122 5.53 -0.66 -23.12
CA ARG A 122 5.08 -2.03 -23.37
C ARG A 122 3.69 -2.28 -22.81
N ILE A 123 2.79 -2.72 -23.69
CA ILE A 123 1.51 -3.32 -23.29
C ILE A 123 1.78 -4.78 -22.91
N THR A 124 1.43 -5.15 -21.68
CA THR A 124 1.63 -6.51 -21.17
C THR A 124 0.38 -6.97 -20.44
N GLU A 125 0.02 -8.23 -20.64
CA GLU A 125 -1.02 -8.89 -19.85
C GLU A 125 -0.49 -9.21 -18.45
N ILE A 126 -1.13 -8.65 -17.44
CA ILE A 126 -0.72 -8.73 -16.05
C ILE A 126 -1.95 -8.89 -15.14
N LEU A 127 -1.73 -9.36 -13.92
CA LEU A 127 -2.79 -9.45 -12.92
C LEU A 127 -3.42 -8.08 -12.69
N HIS A 128 -4.74 -8.06 -12.54
CA HIS A 128 -5.49 -6.90 -12.11
C HIS A 128 -4.93 -6.37 -10.79
N PRO A 129 -4.77 -5.04 -10.60
CA PRO A 129 -4.05 -4.51 -9.44
C PRO A 129 -4.76 -4.81 -8.12
N SER A 130 -6.10 -4.86 -8.12
CA SER A 130 -6.87 -5.32 -6.96
C SER A 130 -6.50 -6.75 -6.57
N LEU A 131 -6.36 -7.65 -7.54
CA LEU A 131 -5.98 -9.03 -7.27
C LEU A 131 -4.54 -9.11 -6.74
N GLN A 132 -3.62 -8.32 -7.30
CA GLN A 132 -2.24 -8.24 -6.79
C GLN A 132 -2.21 -7.82 -5.31
N ALA A 133 -2.96 -6.79 -4.94
CA ALA A 133 -3.06 -6.29 -3.57
C ALA A 133 -3.72 -7.33 -2.62
N ALA A 134 -4.81 -7.96 -3.06
CA ALA A 134 -5.52 -8.97 -2.29
C ALA A 134 -4.63 -10.20 -1.99
N LEU A 135 -3.95 -10.72 -3.01
CA LEU A 135 -3.04 -11.85 -2.87
C LEU A 135 -1.86 -11.52 -1.94
N PHE A 136 -1.37 -10.27 -1.93
CA PHE A 136 -0.34 -9.86 -0.98
C PHE A 136 -0.85 -9.90 0.46
N VAL A 137 -2.06 -9.38 0.72
CA VAL A 137 -2.67 -9.44 2.06
C VAL A 137 -2.85 -10.87 2.54
N GLU A 138 -3.30 -11.78 1.68
CA GLU A 138 -3.46 -13.20 2.01
C GLU A 138 -2.12 -13.84 2.42
N ARG A 139 -1.05 -13.61 1.64
CA ARG A 139 0.29 -14.08 1.98
C ARG A 139 0.81 -13.48 3.28
N LEU A 140 0.61 -12.18 3.47
CA LEU A 140 1.09 -11.50 4.68
C LEU A 140 0.37 -12.00 5.93
N ARG A 141 -0.96 -12.23 5.85
CA ARG A 141 -1.73 -12.85 6.94
C ARG A 141 -1.16 -14.22 7.28
N TYR A 142 -0.99 -15.08 6.27
CA TYR A 142 -0.42 -16.41 6.47
C TYR A 142 0.96 -16.35 7.13
N TRP A 143 1.83 -15.44 6.67
CA TRP A 143 3.16 -15.26 7.25
C TRP A 143 3.09 -14.80 8.72
N VAL A 144 2.27 -13.79 9.03
CA VAL A 144 2.08 -13.32 10.42
C VAL A 144 1.55 -14.43 11.33
N GLU A 145 0.55 -15.18 10.87
CA GLU A 145 -0.03 -16.31 11.60
C GLU A 145 1.01 -17.43 11.84
N SER A 146 1.87 -17.70 10.86
CA SER A 146 2.94 -18.70 10.99
C SER A 146 4.03 -18.32 12.00
N CYS A 147 4.28 -17.02 12.20
CA CYS A 147 5.30 -16.51 13.10
C CYS A 147 4.80 -16.38 14.56
N HIS A 148 3.49 -16.25 14.77
CA HIS A 148 2.90 -16.04 16.10
C HIS A 148 2.10 -17.27 16.55
N SER A 149 2.80 -18.25 17.12
CA SER A 149 2.21 -19.51 17.62
C SER A 149 1.35 -19.37 18.89
N HIS A 150 1.41 -18.25 19.61
CA HIS A 150 0.85 -18.15 20.97
C HIS A 150 -0.04 -16.92 21.27
N HIS A 151 -0.28 -16.03 20.30
CA HIS A 151 -1.23 -14.92 20.49
C HIS A 151 -1.86 -14.55 19.15
N ARG A 152 -3.09 -15.05 18.91
CA ARG A 152 -3.94 -14.56 17.83
C ARG A 152 -4.55 -13.21 18.25
N ALA A 153 -3.74 -12.15 18.28
CA ALA A 153 -4.32 -10.82 18.25
C ALA A 153 -5.15 -10.72 16.95
N ALA A 154 -6.40 -10.26 17.03
CA ALA A 154 -7.23 -10.10 15.85
C ALA A 154 -6.56 -9.09 14.91
N LEU A 155 -5.99 -9.58 13.81
CA LEU A 155 -5.37 -8.76 12.78
C LEU A 155 -6.38 -8.55 11.64
N SER A 156 -6.88 -7.32 11.53
CA SER A 156 -7.72 -6.92 10.40
C SER A 156 -6.84 -6.41 9.26
N CYS A 157 -6.75 -7.13 8.15
CA CYS A 157 -6.08 -6.61 6.95
C CYS A 157 -7.05 -6.06 5.92
N SER A 158 -6.64 -5.04 5.17
CA SER A 158 -7.33 -4.54 3.98
C SER A 158 -6.33 -4.30 2.86
N ALA A 159 -6.79 -4.38 1.61
CA ALA A 159 -6.01 -4.16 0.42
C ALA A 159 -6.69 -3.11 -0.46
N TYR A 160 -5.89 -2.34 -1.19
CA TYR A 160 -6.38 -1.36 -2.15
C TYR A 160 -5.44 -1.32 -3.34
N ALA A 161 -6.01 -1.23 -4.54
CA ALA A 161 -5.29 -0.80 -5.72
C ALA A 161 -5.35 0.73 -5.82
N VAL A 162 -4.25 1.39 -6.12
CA VAL A 162 -4.18 2.85 -6.24
C VAL A 162 -3.68 3.21 -7.63
N LEU A 163 -4.50 3.91 -8.39
CA LEU A 163 -4.21 4.32 -9.76
C LEU A 163 -4.49 5.82 -9.89
N PHE A 164 -3.43 6.62 -9.95
CA PHE A 164 -3.55 8.08 -9.99
C PHE A 164 -3.30 8.69 -11.37
N SER A 165 -2.83 7.89 -12.34
CA SER A 165 -2.48 8.37 -13.68
C SER A 165 -3.61 8.22 -14.71
N LEU A 166 -4.66 7.45 -14.37
CA LEU A 166 -5.77 7.17 -15.28
C LEU A 166 -6.98 8.09 -15.02
N PRO A 167 -7.72 8.48 -16.06
CA PRO A 167 -8.94 9.27 -15.92
C PRO A 167 -10.10 8.41 -15.35
N GLU A 168 -11.09 9.07 -14.75
CA GLU A 168 -12.21 8.39 -14.07
C GLU A 168 -12.97 7.38 -14.94
N PRO A 169 -13.25 7.62 -16.24
CA PRO A 169 -13.88 6.59 -17.07
C PRO A 169 -13.07 5.30 -17.17
N ALA A 170 -11.74 5.40 -17.24
CA ALA A 170 -10.86 4.23 -17.27
C ALA A 170 -10.85 3.52 -15.91
N ILE A 171 -10.79 4.28 -14.81
CA ILE A 171 -10.89 3.73 -13.45
C ILE A 171 -12.23 3.02 -13.23
N SER A 172 -13.34 3.59 -13.71
CA SER A 172 -14.67 2.97 -13.63
C SER A 172 -14.72 1.62 -14.34
N SER A 173 -14.15 1.53 -15.55
CA SER A 173 -14.03 0.25 -16.27
C SER A 173 -13.14 -0.77 -15.54
N LEU A 174 -12.16 -0.31 -14.75
CA LEU A 174 -11.31 -1.15 -13.90
C LEU A 174 -12.02 -1.60 -12.61
N ARG A 175 -13.19 -1.03 -12.30
CA ARG A 175 -14.03 -1.40 -11.13
C ARG A 175 -15.21 -2.29 -11.52
N GLY A 176 -15.74 -2.10 -12.72
CA GLY A 176 -16.99 -2.72 -13.15
C GLY A 176 -16.84 -4.03 -13.92
N GLY A 177 -17.99 -4.54 -14.39
CA GLY A 177 -18.06 -5.73 -15.23
C GLY A 177 -17.44 -6.96 -14.56
N GLN A 178 -16.55 -7.64 -15.28
CA GLN A 178 -15.88 -8.86 -14.82
C GLN A 178 -14.98 -8.66 -13.59
N TYR A 179 -14.61 -7.42 -13.25
CA TYR A 179 -13.73 -7.11 -12.11
C TYR A 179 -14.49 -6.78 -10.83
N SER A 180 -15.83 -6.80 -10.85
CA SER A 180 -16.65 -6.35 -9.71
C SER A 180 -16.34 -7.13 -8.42
N SER A 181 -16.10 -8.45 -8.51
CA SER A 181 -15.74 -9.29 -7.36
C SER A 181 -14.36 -8.95 -6.78
N LEU A 182 -13.42 -8.47 -7.60
CA LEU A 182 -12.12 -8.03 -7.12
C LEU A 182 -12.22 -6.76 -6.28
N GLN A 183 -13.23 -5.92 -6.53
CA GLN A 183 -13.46 -4.73 -5.74
C GLN A 183 -13.88 -5.09 -4.31
N GLU A 184 -14.57 -6.19 -4.06
CA GLU A 184 -14.89 -6.60 -2.69
C GLU A 184 -13.65 -6.98 -1.87
N ARG A 185 -12.60 -7.45 -2.54
CA ARG A 185 -11.34 -7.88 -1.91
C ARG A 185 -10.34 -6.74 -1.76
N ALA A 186 -10.20 -5.93 -2.80
CA ALA A 186 -9.27 -4.80 -2.83
C ALA A 186 -9.76 -3.70 -3.77
N PRO A 187 -10.57 -2.75 -3.30
CA PRO A 187 -11.07 -1.66 -4.12
C PRO A 187 -9.97 -0.85 -4.81
N THR A 188 -10.30 -0.39 -6.02
CA THR A 188 -9.50 0.57 -6.77
C THR A 188 -9.79 1.99 -6.33
N ILE A 189 -8.76 2.72 -5.92
CA ILE A 189 -8.75 4.16 -5.63
C ILE A 189 -8.19 4.89 -6.86
N GLY A 190 -8.96 5.83 -7.42
CA GLY A 190 -8.56 6.69 -8.52
C GLY A 190 -8.01 8.04 -8.05
N ALA A 191 -7.61 8.89 -9.00
CA ALA A 191 -7.18 10.26 -8.71
C ALA A 191 -8.25 11.10 -7.97
N PRO A 192 -9.56 11.05 -8.30
CA PRO A 192 -10.56 11.83 -7.59
C PRO A 192 -10.66 11.49 -6.09
N GLU A 193 -10.56 10.22 -5.72
CA GLU A 193 -10.58 9.81 -4.32
C GLU A 193 -9.32 10.22 -3.57
N ILE A 194 -8.14 10.20 -4.22
CA ILE A 194 -6.89 10.72 -3.63
C ILE A 194 -7.02 12.21 -3.31
N GLU A 195 -7.58 12.99 -4.24
CA GLU A 195 -7.82 14.42 -4.00
C GLU A 195 -8.85 14.67 -2.91
N LEU A 196 -9.90 13.84 -2.83
CA LEU A 196 -10.85 13.90 -1.71
C LEU A 196 -10.16 13.63 -0.37
N CYS A 197 -9.23 12.67 -0.33
CA CYS A 197 -8.43 12.35 0.85
C CYS A 197 -7.54 13.50 1.30
N ALA A 198 -7.02 14.30 0.37
CA ALA A 198 -6.16 15.43 0.70
C ALA A 198 -6.90 16.60 1.40
N HIS A 199 -8.21 16.72 1.22
CA HIS A 199 -9.00 17.90 1.62
C HIS A 199 -10.04 17.64 2.71
N THR A 200 -10.37 16.38 3.00
CA THR A 200 -11.51 16.04 3.87
C THR A 200 -11.04 15.24 5.07
N GLU A 201 -11.44 15.62 6.29
CA GLU A 201 -11.10 14.83 7.48
C GLU A 201 -11.79 13.45 7.49
N PRO A 202 -11.18 12.40 8.09
CA PRO A 202 -11.68 11.03 8.04
C PRO A 202 -13.11 10.87 8.55
N ARG A 203 -13.52 11.66 9.56
CA ARG A 203 -14.89 11.63 10.10
C ARG A 203 -15.93 12.07 9.07
N ALA A 204 -15.62 13.07 8.24
CA ALA A 204 -16.50 13.54 7.18
C ALA A 204 -16.48 12.63 5.93
N GLN A 205 -15.37 11.92 5.69
CA GLN A 205 -15.26 10.96 4.59
C GLN A 205 -16.16 9.73 4.76
N THR A 206 -16.42 9.26 5.98
CA THR A 206 -17.22 8.04 6.28
C THR A 206 -18.60 7.95 5.61
N ARG A 207 -19.18 9.08 5.18
CA ARG A 207 -20.50 9.12 4.53
C ARG A 207 -20.47 9.00 3.00
N ARG A 208 -19.31 9.15 2.36
CA ARG A 208 -19.18 9.20 0.88
C ARG A 208 -18.50 7.98 0.26
N TRP A 209 -17.87 7.11 1.04
CA TRP A 209 -17.29 5.87 0.52
C TRP A 209 -18.41 4.95 0.05
N THR A 210 -18.44 4.63 -1.24
CA THR A 210 -19.24 3.53 -1.76
C THR A 210 -18.88 2.27 -0.98
N SER A 211 -19.86 1.77 -0.21
CA SER A 211 -19.94 0.45 0.41
C SER A 211 -18.66 -0.40 0.38
N GLY A 212 -17.73 -0.17 1.31
CA GLY A 212 -16.63 -1.13 1.52
C GLY A 212 -15.36 -0.61 2.20
N LEU A 213 -15.08 0.69 2.13
CA LEU A 213 -13.79 1.24 2.57
C LEU A 213 -13.87 1.93 3.93
N ARG A 214 -13.14 1.40 4.91
CA ARG A 214 -13.11 1.92 6.28
C ARG A 214 -12.01 3.00 6.41
N PRO A 215 -12.28 4.13 7.08
CA PRO A 215 -11.27 5.16 7.30
C PRO A 215 -10.04 4.61 8.02
N PHE A 216 -8.87 5.13 7.66
CA PHE A 216 -7.57 4.80 8.23
C PHE A 216 -7.41 5.37 9.64
N CYS A 217 -8.26 4.99 10.58
CA CYS A 217 -8.05 5.29 11.99
C CYS A 217 -7.11 4.22 12.55
N LEU A 218 -5.87 4.61 12.84
CA LEU A 218 -4.86 3.77 13.47
C LEU A 218 -4.40 4.49 14.77
N GLN A 219 -3.97 3.78 15.80
CA GLN A 219 -3.54 4.25 17.12
C GLN A 219 -2.24 3.52 17.47
N CYS A 220 -1.53 4.00 18.49
CA CYS A 220 -0.23 3.46 18.90
C CYS A 220 -0.38 2.25 19.87
N ASN A 221 0.35 1.15 19.65
CA ASN A 221 0.55 0.06 20.61
C ASN A 221 1.95 -0.59 20.44
N PRO A 222 2.61 -1.06 21.54
CA PRO A 222 3.86 -1.83 21.52
C PRO A 222 4.02 -2.93 20.44
N THR A 223 2.95 -3.59 19.95
CA THR A 223 3.08 -4.58 18.87
C THR A 223 3.53 -3.98 17.53
N GLN A 224 3.25 -2.69 17.26
CA GLN A 224 3.78 -2.00 16.08
C GLN A 224 5.31 -1.89 16.12
N GLN A 225 5.91 -1.76 17.31
CA GLN A 225 7.37 -1.77 17.44
C GLN A 225 7.95 -3.14 17.09
N ALA A 226 7.24 -4.24 17.33
CA ALA A 226 7.71 -5.58 16.96
C ALA A 226 7.71 -5.76 15.44
N ILE A 227 6.66 -5.38 14.73
CA ILE A 227 6.61 -5.40 13.26
C ILE A 227 7.65 -4.45 12.67
N TYR A 228 7.79 -3.24 13.22
CA TYR A 228 8.84 -2.30 12.83
C TYR A 228 10.25 -2.88 13.06
N ARG A 229 10.52 -3.56 14.19
CA ARG A 229 11.81 -4.24 14.45
C ARG A 229 12.06 -5.39 13.48
N ILE A 230 11.02 -6.13 13.12
CA ILE A 230 11.09 -7.22 12.12
C ILE A 230 11.39 -6.67 10.72
N CYS A 231 10.78 -5.53 10.34
CA CYS A 231 10.96 -4.89 9.03
C CYS A 231 12.26 -4.06 8.92
N SER A 232 12.70 -3.41 10.00
CA SER A 232 13.85 -2.48 10.00
C SER A 232 15.17 -3.13 10.39
N GLY A 233 15.18 -4.42 10.77
CA GLY A 233 16.39 -5.14 11.19
C GLY A 233 17.05 -4.61 12.47
N ARG A 234 16.44 -3.63 13.17
CA ARG A 234 16.95 -3.10 14.44
C ARG A 234 16.56 -4.04 15.58
N HIS A 235 17.43 -4.98 15.91
CA HIS A 235 17.45 -5.53 17.26
C HIS A 235 17.95 -4.45 18.22
N GLN A 236 17.22 -4.20 19.31
CA GLN A 236 17.78 -3.48 20.45
C GLN A 236 18.99 -4.29 20.91
N ARG A 237 20.20 -3.74 20.72
CA ARG A 237 21.29 -4.08 21.62
C ARG A 237 20.88 -3.49 22.96
N SER A 238 20.52 -4.38 23.88
CA SER A 238 20.45 -4.09 25.31
C SER A 238 21.76 -3.50 25.79
#